data_AF-A0A6A4DB84-F1
#
_entry.id   AF-A0A6A4DB84-F1
#
_cell.length_a   1.000
_cell.length_b   1.000
_cell.length_c   1.000
_cell.angle_alpha   90.00
_cell.angle_beta   90.00
_cell.angle_gamma   90.00
#
_symmetry.space_group_name_H-M   'P 1'
#
loop_
_entity.id
_entity.type
_entity.pdbx_description
1 polymer ?
#
loop_
_entity_poly.entity_id
_entity_poly.type
_entity_poly.pdbx_seq_one_letter_code
_entity_poly.pdbx_strand_id
1 'polypeptide(L)' 'MSKEKVHISLVVIGHVDAGKSTTTGHLIYKCGGIDKRTIEKFEKEAAELGKTSFKYAWVLDNLKAER' A
#
# COMPACT_ATOMS: atom_id res chain seq x y z
N MET A 1 -23.23 -14.65 10.29
CA MET A 1 -22.88 -15.14 8.93
C MET A 1 -22.27 -13.98 8.17
N SER A 2 -20.96 -14.01 7.96
CA SER A 2 -20.26 -13.00 7.17
C SER A 2 -20.77 -13.12 5.74
N LYS A 3 -21.51 -12.13 5.23
CA LYS A 3 -21.85 -12.08 3.80
C LYS A 3 -20.53 -12.14 3.02
N GLU A 4 -20.41 -13.10 2.11
CA GLU A 4 -19.30 -13.15 1.16
C GLU A 4 -19.16 -11.77 0.51
N LYS A 5 -17.99 -11.15 0.68
CA LYS A 5 -17.72 -9.87 0.05
C LYS A 5 -17.47 -10.13 -1.43
N VAL A 6 -18.16 -9.38 -2.28
CA VAL A 6 -17.95 -9.44 -3.74
C VAL A 6 -16.51 -9.03 -4.04
N HIS A 7 -15.82 -9.84 -4.83
CA HIS A 7 -14.49 -9.49 -5.35
C HIS A 7 -14.61 -8.38 -6.37
N ILE A 8 -13.85 -7.30 -6.19
CA ILE A 8 -13.83 -6.13 -7.08
C ILE A 8 -12.38 -5.84 -7.44
N SER A 9 -12.12 -5.57 -8.71
CA SER A 9 -10.83 -5.07 -9.20
C SER A 9 -10.88 -3.54 -9.29
N LEU A 10 -9.86 -2.87 -8.76
CA LEU A 10 -9.74 -1.40 -8.75
C LEU A 10 -8.48 -0.99 -9.52
N VAL A 11 -8.59 0.06 -10.35
CA VAL A 11 -7.44 0.70 -11.00
C VAL A 11 -7.39 2.18 -10.60
N VAL A 12 -6.20 2.69 -10.29
CA VAL A 12 -6.00 4.08 -9.88
C VAL A 12 -5.16 4.79 -10.94
N ILE A 13 -5.73 5.80 -11.61
CA ILE A 13 -5.10 6.56 -12.70
C ILE A 13 -4.96 8.04 -12.33
N GLY A 14 -4.02 8.73 -12.97
CA GLY A 14 -3.75 10.15 -12.72
C GLY A 14 -2.33 10.57 -13.14
N HIS A 15 -2.06 11.87 -13.10
CA HIS A 15 -0.78 12.47 -13.53
C HIS A 15 0.44 11.93 -12.76
N VAL A 16 1.63 12.02 -13.34
CA VAL A 16 2.90 11.75 -12.65
C VAL A 16 2.97 12.67 -11.41
N ASP A 17 3.47 12.15 -10.29
CA ASP A 17 3.52 12.85 -8.98
C ASP A 17 2.16 13.23 -8.33
N ALA A 18 1.02 12.79 -8.86
CA ALA A 18 -0.29 12.97 -8.22
C ALA A 18 -0.50 12.16 -6.92
N GLY A 19 0.53 11.47 -6.41
CA GLY A 19 0.44 10.72 -5.14
C GLY A 19 -0.44 9.46 -5.19
N LYS A 20 -0.60 8.85 -6.37
CA LYS A 20 -1.42 7.64 -6.59
C LYS A 20 -1.01 6.50 -5.66
N SER A 21 0.27 6.12 -5.67
CA SER A 21 0.79 5.02 -4.84
C SER A 21 0.65 5.32 -3.35
N THR A 22 0.88 6.57 -2.93
CA THR A 22 0.68 6.99 -1.53
C THR A 22 -0.78 6.84 -1.09
N THR A 23 -1.73 7.25 -1.93
CA THR A 23 -3.17 7.16 -1.61
C THR A 23 -3.65 5.71 -1.57
N THR A 24 -3.25 4.91 -2.55
CA THR A 24 -3.62 3.50 -2.65
C THR A 24 -3.04 2.70 -1.47
N GLY A 25 -1.77 2.90 -1.12
CA GLY A 25 -1.17 2.23 0.03
C GLY A 25 -1.80 2.62 1.36
N HIS A 26 -2.17 3.89 1.52
CA HIS A 26 -2.87 4.37 2.71
C HIS A 26 -4.29 3.78 2.83
N LEU A 27 -4.98 3.59 1.70
CA LEU A 27 -6.29 2.93 1.66
C LEU A 27 -6.18 1.48 2.15
N ILE A 28 -5.21 0.72 1.63
CA ILE A 28 -4.99 -0.68 2.01
C ILE A 28 -4.65 -0.80 3.50
N TYR A 29 -3.83 0.12 4.01
CA TYR A 29 -3.50 0.20 5.44
C TYR A 29 -4.75 0.40 6.31
N LYS A 30 -5.56 1.43 6.01
CA LYS A 30 -6.77 1.74 6.77
C LYS A 30 -7.82 0.63 6.70
N CYS A 31 -7.91 -0.05 5.55
CA CYS A 31 -8.83 -1.17 5.36
C CYS A 31 -8.35 -2.47 6.04
N GLY A 32 -7.17 -2.48 6.66
CA GLY A 32 -6.62 -3.67 7.32
C GLY A 32 -6.25 -4.79 6.35
N GLY A 33 -5.99 -4.45 5.09
CA GLY A 33 -5.59 -5.44 4.07
C GLY A 33 -4.18 -5.99 4.27
N ILE A 34 -3.41 -5.40 5.19
CA ILE A 34 -2.03 -5.78 5.50
C ILE A 34 -1.90 -5.90 7.02
N ASP A 35 -1.19 -6.95 7.45
CA ASP A 35 -0.88 -7.18 8.85
C ASP A 35 0.03 -6.07 9.43
N LYS A 36 -0.19 -5.72 10.70
CA LYS A 36 0.57 -4.66 11.37
C LYS A 36 2.07 -4.94 11.40
N ARG A 37 2.51 -6.20 11.53
CA ARG A 37 3.93 -6.57 11.53
C ARG A 37 4.60 -6.30 10.19
N THR A 38 3.87 -6.54 9.10
CA THR A 38 4.37 -6.27 7.74
C THR A 38 4.56 -4.77 7.54
N ILE A 39 3.66 -3.94 8.08
CA ILE A 39 3.78 -2.48 8.00
C ILE A 39 4.93 -1.95 8.83
N GLU A 40 5.12 -2.44 10.06
CA GLU A 40 6.28 -2.05 10.87
C GLU A 40 7.61 -2.38 10.20
N LYS A 41 7.67 -3.52 9.49
CA LYS A 41 8.83 -3.90 8.67
C LYS A 41 9.05 -2.90 7.53
N PHE A 42 8.00 -2.59 6.77
CA PHE A 42 8.08 -1.64 5.65
C PHE A 42 8.39 -0.22 6.12
N GLU A 43 7.91 0.22 7.29
CA GLU A 43 8.27 1.50 7.87
C GLU A 43 9.75 1.57 8.23
N LYS A 44 10.34 0.48 8.76
CA LYS A 44 11.78 0.39 9.01
C LYS A 44 12.58 0.44 7.70
N GLU A 45 12.23 -0.37 6.72
CA GLU A 45 12.93 -0.42 5.43
C GLU A 45 12.84 0.93 4.69
N ALA A 46 11.67 1.59 4.72
CA ALA A 46 11.51 2.93 4.16
C ALA A 46 12.33 4.00 4.92
N ALA A 47 12.47 3.86 6.25
CA ALA A 47 13.29 4.75 7.06
C ALA A 47 14.79 4.57 6.79
N GLU A 48 15.26 3.33 6.64
CA GLU A 48 16.65 3.00 6.29
C GLU A 48 17.02 3.55 4.90
N LEU A 49 16.07 3.56 3.97
CA LEU A 49 16.25 4.13 2.63
C LEU A 49 16.12 5.67 2.58
N GLY A 50 15.90 6.33 3.72
CA GLY A 50 15.71 7.79 3.80
C GLY A 50 14.42 8.29 3.14
N LYS A 51 13.48 7.39 2.86
CA LYS A 51 12.23 7.65 2.16
C LYS A 51 11.02 7.40 3.07
N THR A 52 11.05 7.92 4.29
CA THR A 52 9.97 7.79 5.29
C THR A 52 8.59 8.23 4.76
N SER A 53 8.55 9.22 3.87
CA SER A 53 7.32 9.67 3.19
C SER A 53 6.70 8.63 2.25
N PHE A 54 7.48 7.64 1.81
CA PHE A 54 7.07 6.59 0.87
C PHE A 54 6.62 5.31 1.57
N LYS A 55 6.47 5.29 2.90
CA LYS A 55 6.06 4.10 3.64
C LYS A 55 4.81 3.40 3.08
N TYR A 56 3.86 4.17 2.55
CA TYR A 56 2.64 3.64 1.93
C TYR A 56 2.84 3.24 0.46
N ALA A 57 3.75 3.88 -0.27
CA ALA A 57 4.10 3.45 -1.62
C ALA A 57 4.90 2.14 -1.59
N TRP A 58 5.76 1.95 -0.58
CA TRP A 58 6.60 0.76 -0.40
C TRP A 58 5.79 -0.54 -0.25
N VAL A 59 4.60 -0.42 0.34
CA VAL A 59 3.58 -1.49 0.41
C VAL A 59 3.18 -1.98 -0.98
N LEU A 60 3.03 -1.06 -1.94
CA LEU A 60 2.66 -1.36 -3.32
C LEU A 60 3.85 -1.90 -4.11
N ASP A 61 5.00 -1.23 -4.01
CA ASP A 61 6.23 -1.60 -4.71
C ASP A 61 6.72 -3.03 -4.37
N ASN A 62 6.34 -3.59 -3.22
CA ASN A 62 6.71 -4.95 -2.80
C ASN A 62 5.68 -6.03 -3.13
N LEU A 63 4.56 -5.69 -3.76
CA LEU A 63 3.63 -6.68 -4.29
C LEU A 63 4.27 -7.40 -5.48
N LYS A 64 4.08 -8.72 -5.55
CA LYS A 64 4.53 -9.56 -6.68
C LYS A 64 4.08 -9.09 -8.06
N ALA A 65 3.06 -8.22 -8.14
CA ALA A 65 2.57 -7.68 -9.39
C ALA A 65 3.46 -6.55 -9.95
N GLU A 66 4.29 -5.91 -9.11
CA GLU A 66 5.24 -4.86 -9.51
C GLU A 66 6.69 -5.36 -9.62
N ARG A 67 6.94 -6.67 -9.43
CA ARG A 67 8.26 -7.33 -9.53
C ARG A 67 8.29 -8.37 -10.64
#